data_AF-M5GEP1-F1
#
_entry.id   AF-M5GEP1-F1
#
_cell.length_a   1.000
_cell.length_b   1.000
_cell.length_c   1.000
_cell.angle_alpha   90.00
_cell.angle_beta   90.00
_cell.angle_gamma   90.00
#
_symmetry.space_group_name_H-M   'P 1'
#
loop_
_entity.id
_entity.type
_entity.pdbx_description
1 polymer ?
#
loop_
_entity_poly.entity_id
_entity_poly.type
_entity_poly.pdbx_seq_one_letter_code
_entity_poly.pdbx_strand_id
1 'polypeptide(L)'
;MTKGDSRSSLASHAYPPFYACYLLKSLSSPRSRTTYIGSTPNPLRRIRQHNGELTQGAWKTRQHRPWVMVMIVYGFPSKLHALQFEWAWQHPEVSRHMREE
;
A
#
# COMPACT_ATOMS: atom_id res chain seq x y z
N MET A 1 18.46 2.47 25.93
CA MET A 1 18.45 2.52 24.45
C MET A 1 17.21 3.28 24.00
N THR A 2 17.36 4.55 23.66
CA THR A 2 16.25 5.39 23.20
C THR A 2 15.77 4.89 21.84
N LYS A 3 14.48 4.56 21.72
CA LYS A 3 13.83 4.31 20.42
C LYS A 3 13.86 5.62 19.63
N GLY A 4 14.89 5.82 18.81
CA GLY A 4 14.92 6.92 17.85
C GLY A 4 13.72 6.80 16.92
N ASP A 5 12.90 7.85 16.85
CA ASP A 5 11.70 7.87 16.01
C ASP A 5 12.14 7.78 14.55
N SER A 6 12.01 6.58 13.97
CA SER A 6 12.50 6.23 12.63
C SER A 6 11.60 6.78 11.51
N ARG A 7 10.95 7.92 11.75
CA ARG A 7 10.03 8.55 10.80
C ARG A 7 10.75 9.66 10.06
N SER A 8 10.96 9.45 8.76
CA SER A 8 11.41 10.52 7.86
C SER A 8 10.48 11.73 7.98
N SER A 9 11.06 12.89 8.29
CA SER A 9 10.40 14.20 8.23
C SER A 9 11.02 15.05 7.12
N LEU A 10 10.45 16.23 6.85
CA LEU A 10 11.07 17.19 5.92
C LEU A 10 12.41 17.74 6.46
N ALA A 11 12.57 17.77 7.78
CA ALA A 11 13.76 18.32 8.44
C ALA A 11 14.85 17.25 8.71
N SER A 12 14.50 15.98 8.72
CA SER A 12 15.42 14.85 8.92
C SER A 12 14.98 13.67 8.07
N HIS A 13 15.66 13.49 6.93
CA HIS A 13 15.38 12.41 6.02
C HIS A 13 16.19 11.18 6.39
N ALA A 14 15.49 10.07 6.61
CA ALA A 14 16.08 8.75 6.79
C ALA A 14 15.35 7.77 5.87
N TYR A 15 16.13 6.94 5.16
CA TYR A 15 15.59 5.87 4.34
C TYR A 15 14.90 4.85 5.23
N PRO A 16 13.60 4.52 4.99
CA PRO A 16 12.94 3.48 5.75
C PRO A 16 13.58 2.13 5.39
N PRO A 17 13.78 1.22 6.37
CA PRO A 17 14.28 -0.12 6.08
C PRO A 17 13.42 -0.88 5.08
N PHE A 18 12.11 -0.60 5.10
CA PHE A 18 11.16 -1.11 4.12
C PHE A 18 9.96 -0.16 3.99
N TYR A 19 9.55 0.10 2.76
CA TYR A 19 8.25 0.67 2.45
C TYR A 19 7.82 0.20 1.07
N ALA A 20 6.54 -0.07 0.92
CA ALA A 20 5.98 -0.63 -0.31
C ALA A 20 4.59 -0.11 -0.63
N CYS A 21 4.28 -0.14 -1.93
CA CYS A 21 2.94 -0.09 -2.48
C CYS A 21 2.57 -1.50 -2.97
N TYR A 22 1.30 -1.87 -2.87
CA TYR A 22 0.85 -3.21 -3.21
C TYR A 22 -0.47 -3.19 -3.95
N LEU A 23 -0.70 -4.26 -4.71
CA LEU A 23 -1.98 -4.58 -5.34
C LEU A 23 -2.57 -5.82 -4.65
N LEU A 24 -3.79 -5.67 -4.15
CA LEU A 24 -4.61 -6.79 -3.69
C LEU A 24 -5.57 -7.23 -4.80
N LYS A 25 -5.82 -8.53 -4.84
CA LYS A 25 -6.92 -9.13 -5.58
C LYS A 25 -7.81 -9.89 -4.61
N SER A 26 -9.12 -9.72 -4.75
CA SER A 26 -10.09 -10.53 -4.02
C SER A 26 -10.17 -11.94 -4.60
N LEU A 27 -10.24 -12.94 -3.72
CA LEU A 27 -10.55 -14.33 -4.06
C LEU A 27 -11.97 -14.73 -3.63
N SER A 28 -12.87 -13.77 -3.42
CA SER A 28 -14.25 -14.07 -2.99
C SER A 28 -15.03 -14.90 -4.03
N SER A 29 -14.61 -14.87 -5.30
CA SER A 29 -15.09 -15.79 -6.34
C SER A 29 -13.98 -16.03 -7.38
N PRO A 30 -14.01 -17.14 -8.14
CA PRO A 30 -13.00 -17.43 -9.16
C PRO A 30 -12.88 -16.36 -10.25
N ARG A 31 -13.96 -15.62 -10.50
CA ARG A 31 -14.03 -14.54 -11.52
C ARG A 31 -13.91 -13.14 -10.92
N SER A 32 -13.55 -13.02 -9.64
CA SER A 32 -13.43 -11.73 -8.98
C SER A 32 -12.41 -10.84 -9.68
N ARG A 33 -12.86 -9.64 -10.04
CA ARG A 33 -12.04 -8.55 -10.61
C ARG A 33 -11.79 -7.45 -9.60
N THR A 34 -12.25 -7.61 -8.36
CA THR A 34 -12.12 -6.60 -7.32
C THR A 34 -10.67 -6.50 -6.88
N THR A 35 -10.10 -5.32 -7.04
CA THR A 35 -8.73 -5.01 -6.64
C THR A 35 -8.70 -3.90 -5.59
N TYR A 36 -7.57 -3.77 -4.91
CA TYR A 36 -7.32 -2.66 -4.00
C TYR A 36 -5.83 -2.32 -4.03
N ILE A 37 -5.51 -1.04 -4.20
CA ILE A 37 -4.13 -0.54 -4.15
C ILE A 37 -3.94 0.16 -2.82
N GLY A 38 -2.81 -0.07 -2.16
CA GLY A 38 -2.45 0.64 -0.94
C GLY A 38 -0.95 0.64 -0.68
N SER A 39 -0.53 1.32 0.39
CA SER A 39 0.87 1.32 0.84
C SER A 39 1.06 0.86 2.29
N THR A 40 2.23 0.31 2.60
CA THR A 40 2.55 -0.21 3.94
C THR A 40 4.06 -0.35 4.17
N PRO A 41 4.55 -0.11 5.40
CA PRO A 41 5.89 -0.52 5.84
C PRO A 41 5.95 -1.99 6.28
N ASN A 42 4.82 -2.70 6.36
CA ASN A 42 4.78 -4.11 6.77
C ASN A 42 3.66 -4.85 5.99
N PRO A 43 4.00 -5.57 4.90
CA PRO A 43 3.02 -6.27 4.06
C PRO A 43 2.29 -7.40 4.78
N LEU A 44 3.02 -8.21 5.56
CA LEU A 44 2.46 -9.36 6.29
C LEU A 44 1.42 -8.92 7.32
N ARG A 45 1.71 -7.87 8.08
CA ARG A 45 0.73 -7.29 9.00
C ARG A 45 -0.46 -6.73 8.22
N ARG A 46 -0.22 -6.03 7.11
CA ARG A 46 -1.28 -5.33 6.37
C ARG A 46 -2.28 -6.28 5.71
N ILE A 47 -1.82 -7.40 5.13
CA ILE A 47 -2.74 -8.38 4.51
C ILE A 47 -3.69 -8.99 5.55
N ARG A 48 -3.19 -9.29 6.75
CA ARG A 48 -3.99 -9.78 7.89
C ARG A 48 -5.03 -8.75 8.35
N GLN A 49 -4.70 -7.46 8.32
CA GLN A 49 -5.66 -6.38 8.58
C GLN A 49 -6.78 -6.33 7.51
N HIS A 50 -6.44 -6.45 6.22
CA HIS A 50 -7.44 -6.49 5.15
C HIS A 50 -8.36 -7.71 5.26
N ASN A 51 -7.80 -8.88 5.62
CA ASN A 51 -8.56 -10.11 5.83
C ASN A 51 -9.33 -10.17 7.15
N GLY A 52 -9.19 -9.15 8.01
CA GLY A 52 -9.94 -9.04 9.26
C GLY A 52 -9.43 -9.90 10.40
N GLU A 53 -8.25 -10.52 10.27
CA GLU A 53 -7.54 -11.17 11.37
C GLU A 53 -7.01 -10.15 12.38
N LEU A 54 -6.71 -8.94 11.91
CA LEU A 54 -6.26 -7.80 12.72
C LEU A 54 -7.17 -6.59 12.50
N THR A 55 -7.23 -5.70 13.49
CA THR A 55 -7.97 -4.43 13.38
C THR A 55 -7.25 -3.42 12.47
N GLN A 56 -7.92 -2.32 12.14
CA GLN A 56 -7.38 -1.23 11.29
C GLN A 56 -7.13 -1.64 9.83
N GLY A 57 -7.97 -2.52 9.29
CA GLY A 57 -8.06 -2.76 7.84
C GLY A 57 -8.84 -1.64 7.14
N ALA A 58 -8.57 -1.42 5.86
CA ALA A 58 -9.30 -0.41 5.08
C ALA A 58 -10.79 -0.74 5.01
N TRP A 59 -11.64 0.30 5.08
CA TRP A 59 -13.09 0.12 5.02
C TRP A 59 -13.54 -0.60 3.73
N LYS A 60 -12.97 -0.20 2.59
CA LYS A 60 -13.23 -0.81 1.27
C LYS A 60 -12.89 -2.31 1.19
N THR A 61 -12.03 -2.81 2.07
CA THR A 61 -11.61 -4.24 2.08
C THR A 61 -12.31 -5.06 3.15
N ARG A 62 -13.32 -4.50 3.85
CA ARG A 62 -14.12 -5.26 4.83
C ARG A 62 -14.94 -6.36 4.15
N GLN A 63 -15.37 -6.13 2.92
CA GLN A 63 -16.05 -7.10 2.04
C GLN A 63 -15.05 -7.72 1.05
N HIS A 64 -15.50 -8.68 0.24
CA HIS A 64 -14.69 -9.34 -0.80
C HIS A 64 -13.44 -10.07 -0.29
N ARG A 65 -13.44 -10.50 0.97
CA ARG A 65 -12.43 -11.39 1.53
C ARG A 65 -12.58 -12.82 0.96
N PRO A 66 -11.52 -13.64 0.95
CA PRO A 66 -10.15 -13.26 1.32
C PRO A 66 -9.46 -12.45 0.22
N TRP A 67 -8.58 -11.56 0.63
CA TRP A 67 -7.67 -10.82 -0.23
C TRP A 67 -6.32 -11.51 -0.27
N VAL A 68 -5.66 -11.44 -1.43
CA VAL A 68 -4.26 -11.84 -1.59
C VAL A 68 -3.47 -10.69 -2.18
N MET A 69 -2.22 -10.56 -1.76
CA MET A 69 -1.30 -9.57 -2.29
C MET A 69 -0.63 -10.16 -3.55
N VAL A 70 -1.06 -9.69 -4.72
CA VAL A 70 -0.61 -10.24 -6.01
C VAL A 70 0.64 -9.55 -6.54
N MET A 71 0.92 -8.32 -6.09
CA MET A 71 2.07 -7.54 -6.52
C MET A 71 2.50 -6.58 -5.41
N ILE A 72 3.81 -6.36 -5.31
CA ILE A 72 4.44 -5.35 -4.46
C ILE A 72 5.46 -4.57 -5.28
N VAL A 73 5.46 -3.25 -5.12
CA VAL A 73 6.56 -2.35 -5.51
C VAL A 73 7.18 -1.85 -4.20
N TYR A 74 8.48 -2.02 -4.02
CA TYR A 74 9.17 -1.70 -2.76
C TYR A 74 10.49 -0.97 -3.02
N GLY A 75 11.11 -0.50 -1.93
CA GLY A 75 12.37 0.26 -1.99
C GLY A 75 12.15 1.77 -2.07
N PHE A 76 10.97 2.26 -1.68
CA PHE A 76 10.70 3.69 -1.69
C PHE A 76 11.63 4.44 -0.74
N PRO A 77 12.23 5.56 -1.20
CA PRO A 77 13.18 6.32 -0.40
C PRO A 77 12.51 6.97 0.82
N SER A 78 11.22 7.24 0.77
CA SER A 78 10.44 7.72 1.91
C SER A 78 8.97 7.32 1.82
N LYS A 79 8.25 7.45 2.93
CA LYS A 79 6.78 7.31 2.97
C LYS A 79 6.10 8.27 1.98
N LEU A 80 6.61 9.48 1.80
CA LEU A 80 6.02 10.47 0.89
C LEU A 80 6.06 9.97 -0.56
N HIS A 81 7.21 9.45 -1.01
CA HIS A 81 7.35 8.90 -2.36
C HIS A 81 6.44 7.69 -2.59
N ALA A 82 6.30 6.81 -1.58
CA ALA A 82 5.35 5.71 -1.65
C ALA A 82 3.90 6.20 -1.78
N LEU A 83 3.50 7.23 -1.03
CA LEU A 83 2.15 7.79 -1.12
C LEU A 83 1.88 8.49 -2.45
N GLN A 84 2.88 9.18 -3.02
CA GLN A 84 2.78 9.78 -4.35
C GLN A 84 2.59 8.70 -5.42
N PHE A 85 3.35 7.61 -5.33
CA PHE A 85 3.20 6.46 -6.23
C PHE A 85 1.85 5.76 -6.07
N GLU A 86 1.42 5.49 -4.83
CA GLU A 86 0.10 4.91 -4.53
C GLU A 86 -1.02 5.75 -5.17
N TRP A 87 -0.98 7.07 -5.01
CA TRP A 87 -1.99 7.96 -5.56
C TRP A 87 -2.01 7.92 -7.10
N ALA A 88 -0.84 7.99 -7.73
CA ALA A 88 -0.71 7.92 -9.18
C ALA A 88 -1.20 6.56 -9.74
N TRP A 89 -0.97 5.48 -8.99
CA TRP A 89 -1.44 4.14 -9.36
C TRP A 89 -2.95 3.97 -9.16
N GLN A 90 -3.54 4.62 -8.15
CA GLN A 90 -4.99 4.62 -7.94
C GLN A 90 -5.75 5.47 -8.96
N HIS A 91 -5.12 6.50 -9.52
CA HIS A 91 -5.74 7.49 -10.41
C HIS A 91 -4.94 7.69 -11.71
N PRO A 92 -4.73 6.62 -12.50
CA PRO A 92 -3.93 6.72 -13.73
C PRO A 92 -4.47 7.77 -14.69
N GLU A 93 -5.78 7.95 -14.80
CA GLU A 93 -6.43 8.87 -15.74
C GLU A 93 -6.18 10.36 -15.46
N VAL A 94 -5.94 10.74 -14.20
CA VAL A 94 -5.61 12.13 -13.82
C VAL A 94 -4.14 12.32 -13.44
N SER A 95 -3.43 11.21 -13.21
CA SER A 95 -2.01 11.25 -12.90
C SER A 95 -1.24 11.81 -14.09
N ARG A 96 -0.46 12.87 -13.82
CA ARG A 96 0.41 13.48 -14.84
C ARG A 96 1.40 12.51 -15.48
N HIS A 97 1.69 11.39 -14.81
CA HIS A 97 2.65 10.39 -15.27
C HIS A 97 2.08 9.45 -16.34
N MET A 98 0.77 9.50 -16.60
CA MET A 98 0.07 8.63 -17.55
C MET A 98 -0.71 9.42 -18.61
N ARG A 99 -0.56 10.75 -18.63
CA ARG A 99 -1.13 11.57 -19.71
C ARG A 99 -0.30 11.32 -20.97
N GLU A 100 -0.93 10.79 -22.02
CA GLU A 100 -0.38 10.79 -23.37
C GLU A 100 -0.25 12.26 -23.81
N GLU A 101 0.90 12.62 -24.39
CA GLU A 101 1.17 13.97 -24.94
C GLU A 101 0.27 14.29 -26.14
#